data_AF-A0A1A5YEK3-F1
#
_entry.id   AF-A0A1A5YEK3-F1
#
_cell.length_a   1.000
_cell.length_b   1.000
_cell.length_c   1.000
_cell.angle_alpha   90.00
_cell.angle_beta   90.00
_cell.angle_gamma   90.00
#
_symmetry.space_group_name_H-M   'P 1'
#
loop_
_entity.id
_entity.type
_entity.pdbx_description
1 polymer ?
#
loop_
_entity_poly.entity_id
_entity_poly.type
_entity_poly.pdbx_seq_one_letter_code
_entity_poly.pdbx_strand_id
1 'polypeptide(L)'
;MYAVGEDKDPRFDFLIPYGASFKIYECEDCKECPFKASCTKAKGNRQVHWNTIWEELKAKAKRALEDDGKSAIYVRRKVEVESVFGHIKGNRSFRCFSLRGLEKVHTEFGIVL
;
A
#
# COMPACT_ATOMS: atom_id res chain seq x y z
N MET A 1 -18.04 -18.15 12.64
CA MET A 1 -16.80 -17.33 12.64
C MET A 1 -16.85 -16.45 13.88
N TYR A 2 -15.90 -16.61 14.79
CA TYR A 2 -15.83 -15.81 16.01
C TYR A 2 -14.60 -14.90 15.98
N ALA A 3 -14.67 -13.77 16.68
CA ALA A 3 -13.56 -12.85 16.82
C ALA A 3 -12.57 -13.43 17.84
N VAL A 4 -11.37 -13.77 17.39
CA VAL A 4 -10.26 -14.24 18.24
C VAL A 4 -9.38 -13.02 18.50
N GLY A 5 -9.75 -12.23 19.50
CA GLY A 5 -8.90 -11.20 20.09
C GLY A 5 -8.46 -10.03 19.18
N GLU A 6 -7.88 -9.02 19.82
CA GLU A 6 -7.09 -7.98 19.17
C GLU A 6 -5.62 -8.37 19.29
N ASP A 7 -5.08 -9.05 18.29
CA ASP A 7 -3.64 -9.34 18.25
C ASP A 7 -2.91 -8.13 17.67
N LYS A 8 -2.09 -7.49 18.50
CA LYS A 8 -1.05 -6.56 18.05
C LYS A 8 0.07 -7.42 17.47
N ASP A 9 0.29 -7.37 16.16
CA ASP A 9 1.45 -8.01 15.53
C ASP A 9 2.66 -7.04 15.64
N PRO A 10 3.60 -7.29 16.57
CA PRO A 10 4.71 -6.37 16.82
C PRO A 10 5.71 -6.29 15.64
N ARG A 11 5.56 -7.15 14.62
CA ARG A 11 6.50 -7.21 13.49
C ARG A 11 6.37 -6.05 12.52
N PHE A 12 5.22 -5.37 12.49
CA PHE A 12 4.92 -4.30 11.52
C PHE A 12 4.83 -2.89 12.12
N ASP A 13 5.01 -2.74 13.43
CA ASP A 13 4.92 -1.44 14.13
C ASP A 13 5.93 -0.40 13.60
N PHE A 14 7.07 -0.83 13.03
CA PHE A 14 8.07 0.08 12.48
C PHE A 14 7.74 0.63 11.08
N LEU A 15 6.87 -0.04 10.32
CA LEU A 15 6.63 0.24 8.90
C LEU A 15 5.32 1.00 8.64
N ILE A 16 4.41 1.02 9.61
CA ILE A 16 3.12 1.68 9.51
C ILE A 16 3.04 2.74 10.62
N PRO A 17 3.10 4.05 10.30
CA PRO A 17 3.13 5.11 11.32
C PRO A 17 1.85 5.20 12.16
N TYR A 18 0.80 4.47 11.78
CA TYR A 18 -0.43 4.30 12.54
C TYR A 18 -0.47 2.84 13.01
N GLY A 19 -0.20 2.60 14.30
CA GLY A 19 -0.17 1.24 14.86
C GLY A 19 -1.38 0.41 14.42
N ALA A 20 -1.13 -0.76 13.85
CA ALA A 20 -2.17 -1.55 13.19
C ALA A 20 -2.84 -2.50 14.19
N SER A 21 -4.09 -2.20 14.58
CA SER A 21 -4.95 -3.16 15.26
C SER A 21 -5.66 -4.03 14.23
N PHE A 22 -5.49 -5.35 14.32
CA PHE A 22 -6.18 -6.31 13.47
C PHE A 22 -7.21 -7.06 14.31
N LYS A 23 -8.45 -7.10 13.81
CA LYS A 23 -9.48 -8.02 14.28
C LYS A 23 -9.33 -9.32 13.49
N ILE A 24 -9.02 -10.41 14.18
CA ILE A 24 -8.85 -11.71 13.54
C ILE A 24 -10.15 -12.50 13.70
N TYR A 25 -10.76 -12.85 12.58
CA TYR A 25 -11.93 -13.72 12.53
C TYR A 25 -11.49 -15.12 12.13
N GLU A 26 -11.78 -16.10 12.97
CA GLU A 26 -11.46 -17.49 12.71
C GLU A 26 -12.73 -18.31 12.46
N CYS A 27 -12.61 -19.29 11.55
CA CYS A 27 -13.65 -20.28 11.31
C CYS A 27 -13.62 -21.38 12.38
N GLU A 28 -14.78 -21.89 12.79
CA GLU A 28 -14.91 -22.77 13.97
C GLU A 28 -14.15 -24.08 13.83
N ASP A 29 -14.40 -24.86 12.77
CA ASP A 29 -13.60 -26.05 12.46
C ASP A 29 -13.50 -26.27 10.95
N CYS A 30 -12.28 -26.22 10.43
CA CYS A 30 -11.97 -26.52 9.01
C CYS A 30 -11.27 -27.88 8.84
N LYS A 31 -11.43 -28.82 9.78
CA LYS A 31 -10.72 -30.12 9.76
C LYS A 31 -11.32 -31.08 8.73
N GLU A 32 -12.64 -31.18 8.64
CA GLU A 32 -13.37 -32.03 7.69
C GLU A 32 -14.21 -31.21 6.69
N CYS A 33 -13.70 -30.05 6.26
CA CYS A 33 -14.41 -29.26 5.25
C CYS A 33 -14.11 -29.79 3.83
N PRO A 34 -15.11 -30.28 3.07
CA PRO A 34 -14.90 -30.79 1.71
C PRO A 34 -14.42 -29.72 0.74
N PHE A 35 -14.64 -28.44 1.06
CA PHE A 35 -14.21 -27.31 0.24
C PHE A 35 -12.89 -26.68 0.71
N LYS A 36 -12.15 -27.31 1.62
CA LYS A 36 -10.89 -26.76 2.17
C LYS A 36 -9.89 -26.41 1.06
N ALA A 37 -9.75 -27.27 0.06
CA ALA A 37 -8.84 -27.07 -1.07
C ALA A 37 -9.15 -25.79 -1.87
N SER A 38 -10.42 -25.42 -2.00
CA SER A 38 -10.87 -24.22 -2.70
C SER A 38 -10.98 -22.99 -1.78
N CYS A 39 -11.15 -23.21 -0.49
CA CYS A 39 -11.43 -22.16 0.50
C CYS A 39 -10.15 -21.51 1.05
N THR A 40 -9.13 -22.30 1.42
CA THR A 40 -7.88 -21.77 2.01
C THR A 40 -6.67 -22.68 1.82
N LYS A 41 -5.50 -22.07 1.62
CA LYS A 41 -4.18 -22.76 1.62
C LYS A 41 -3.54 -22.88 3.01
N ALA A 42 -4.19 -22.37 4.05
CA ALA A 42 -3.65 -22.39 5.41
C ALA A 42 -3.63 -23.82 5.98
N LYS A 43 -2.63 -24.12 6.80
CA LYS A 43 -2.52 -25.43 7.48
C LYS A 43 -3.65 -25.64 8.51
N GLY A 44 -4.10 -24.56 9.15
CA GLY A 44 -5.16 -24.56 10.17
C GLY A 44 -6.53 -24.12 9.64
N ASN A 45 -7.30 -23.47 10.51
CA ASN A 45 -8.57 -22.85 10.16
C ASN A 45 -8.37 -21.60 9.29
N ARG A 46 -9.42 -21.22 8.56
CA ARG A 46 -9.44 -19.96 7.81
C ARG A 46 -9.45 -18.80 8.79
N GLN A 47 -8.42 -17.95 8.72
CA GLN A 47 -8.35 -16.68 9.42
C GLN A 47 -8.53 -15.53 8.42
N VAL A 48 -9.32 -14.53 8.80
CA VAL A 48 -9.51 -13.28 8.06
C VAL A 48 -9.09 -12.14 8.97
N HIS A 49 -8.09 -11.38 8.55
CA HIS A 49 -7.58 -10.26 9.33
C HIS A 49 -8.25 -8.99 8.82
N TRP A 50 -8.91 -8.26 9.71
CA TRP A 50 -9.60 -7.02 9.39
C TRP A 50 -8.95 -5.85 10.13
N ASN A 51 -8.38 -4.91 9.39
CA ASN A 51 -7.82 -3.69 9.96
C ASN A 51 -8.83 -2.55 9.82
N THR A 52 -9.34 -2.07 10.95
CA THR A 52 -10.33 -0.99 10.97
C THR A 52 -9.73 0.35 10.53
N ILE A 53 -8.50 0.64 10.96
CA ILE A 53 -7.78 1.88 10.60
C ILE A 53 -7.54 1.95 9.10
N TRP A 54 -7.16 0.82 8.50
CA TRP A 54 -6.96 0.73 7.05
C TRP A 54 -8.24 1.03 6.27
N GLU A 55 -9.37 0.48 6.69
CA GLU A 55 -10.66 0.71 6.04
C GLU A 55 -11.14 2.16 6.20
N GLU A 56 -10.88 2.80 7.35
CA GLU A 56 -11.12 4.22 7.55
C GLU A 56 -10.27 5.09 6.60
N LEU A 57 -8.98 4.81 6.48
CA LEU A 57 -8.07 5.52 5.58
C LEU A 57 -8.49 5.34 4.12
N LYS A 58 -8.90 4.13 3.73
CA LYS A 58 -9.42 3.82 2.40
C LYS A 58 -10.71 4.57 2.11
N ALA A 59 -11.64 4.62 3.08
CA ALA A 59 -12.87 5.40 2.95
C ALA A 59 -12.58 6.90 2.82
N LYS A 60 -11.62 7.44 3.60
CA LYS A 60 -11.18 8.83 3.49
C LYS A 60 -10.58 9.14 2.11
N ALA A 61 -9.74 8.24 1.59
CA ALA A 61 -9.17 8.37 0.25
C ALA A 61 -10.25 8.31 -0.83
N LYS A 62 -11.23 7.40 -0.71
CA LYS A 62 -12.34 7.29 -1.65
C LYS A 62 -13.19 8.56 -1.68
N ARG A 63 -13.58 9.10 -0.52
CA ARG A 63 -14.31 10.38 -0.43
C ARG A 63 -13.52 11.53 -1.06
N ALA A 64 -12.20 11.54 -0.90
CA ALA A 64 -11.36 12.56 -1.53
C ALA A 64 -11.28 12.43 -3.05
N LEU A 65 -11.46 11.23 -3.61
CA LEU A 65 -11.51 10.99 -5.05
C LEU A 65 -12.90 11.22 -5.66
N GLU A 66 -13.96 11.08 -4.87
CA GLU A 66 -15.34 11.37 -5.26
C GLU A 66 -15.66 12.87 -5.33
N ASP A 67 -14.86 13.72 -4.66
CA ASP A 67 -14.97 15.18 -4.72
C ASP A 67 -14.48 15.73 -6.08
N ASP A 68 -15.37 16.39 -6.84
CA ASP A 68 -15.12 16.85 -8.21
C ASP A 68 -13.88 17.77 -8.34
N GLY A 69 -13.65 18.63 -7.35
CA GLY A 69 -12.48 19.51 -7.35
C GLY A 69 -11.16 18.74 -7.20
N LYS A 70 -11.13 17.74 -6.30
CA LYS A 70 -9.94 16.92 -6.05
C LYS A 70 -9.72 15.87 -7.13
N SER A 71 -10.80 15.33 -7.70
CA SER A 71 -10.74 14.35 -8.79
C SER A 71 -10.11 14.97 -10.04
N ALA A 72 -10.46 16.21 -10.38
CA ALA A 72 -9.86 16.94 -11.50
C ALA A 72 -8.35 17.17 -11.31
N ILE A 73 -7.93 17.57 -10.10
CA ILE A 73 -6.50 17.72 -9.76
C ILE A 73 -5.78 16.37 -9.85
N TYR A 74 -6.43 15.29 -9.38
CA TYR A 74 -5.86 13.95 -9.44
C TYR A 74 -5.65 13.46 -10.88
N VAL A 75 -6.63 13.68 -11.77
CA VAL A 75 -6.49 13.38 -13.22
C VAL A 75 -5.35 14.17 -13.83
N ARG A 76 -5.25 15.47 -13.54
CA ARG A 76 -4.19 16.35 -14.04
C ARG A 76 -2.80 15.86 -13.62
N ARG A 77 -2.63 15.46 -12.34
CA ARG A 77 -1.36 14.90 -11.82
C ARG A 77 -0.91 13.63 -12.53
N LYS A 78 -1.84 12.77 -12.98
CA LYS A 78 -1.47 11.57 -13.75
C LYS A 78 -0.71 11.94 -15.02
N VAL A 79 -1.11 13.02 -15.69
CA VAL A 79 -0.52 13.46 -16.96
C VAL A 79 0.74 14.29 -16.74
N GLU A 80 0.67 15.28 -15.85
CA GLU A 80 1.77 16.24 -15.65
C GLU A 80 3.02 15.59 -15.05
N VAL A 81 2.86 14.62 -14.15
CA VAL A 81 4.01 13.96 -13.54
C VAL A 81 4.72 13.04 -14.54
N GLU A 82 3.95 12.36 -15.41
CA GLU A 82 4.50 11.47 -16.43
C GLU A 82 5.35 12.21 -17.46
N SER A 83 4.95 13.43 -17.87
CA SER A 83 5.71 14.21 -18.85
C SER A 83 7.10 14.60 -18.32
N VAL A 84 7.20 15.02 -17.04
CA VAL A 84 8.48 15.34 -16.40
C VAL A 84 9.41 14.12 -16.39
N PHE A 85 8.90 12.95 -15.99
CA PHE A 85 9.69 11.72 -16.02
C PHE A 85 10.05 11.28 -17.44
N GLY A 86 9.15 11.51 -18.41
CA GLY A 86 9.39 11.29 -19.83
C GLY A 86 10.53 12.15 -20.36
N HIS A 87 10.59 13.43 -19.98
CA HIS A 87 11.70 14.32 -20.35
C HIS A 87 13.03 13.89 -19.74
N ILE A 88 13.05 13.53 -18.45
CA ILE A 88 14.27 13.08 -17.77
C ILE A 88 14.80 11.79 -18.42
N LYS A 89 13.93 10.80 -18.61
CA LYS A 89 14.33 9.47 -19.08
C LYS A 89 14.51 9.40 -20.60
N GLY A 90 13.63 10.04 -21.35
CA GLY A 90 13.61 10.04 -22.81
C GLY A 90 14.56 11.09 -23.38
N ASN A 91 14.25 12.36 -23.18
CA ASN A 91 14.99 13.45 -23.82
C ASN A 91 16.40 13.62 -23.24
N ARG A 92 16.55 13.58 -21.91
CA ARG A 92 17.85 13.71 -21.25
C ARG A 92 18.59 12.37 -21.12
N SER A 93 17.97 11.25 -21.52
CA SER A 93 18.53 9.89 -21.40
C SER A 93 19.05 9.54 -20.00
N PHE A 94 18.52 10.19 -18.96
CA PHE A 94 18.97 10.01 -17.58
C PHE A 94 18.34 8.74 -16.99
N ARG A 95 19.10 7.63 -17.02
CA ARG A 95 18.65 6.30 -16.56
C ARG A 95 19.30 5.87 -15.26
N CYS A 96 20.50 6.35 -14.98
CA CYS A 96 21.28 6.01 -13.79
C CYS A 96 22.03 7.24 -13.30
N PHE A 97 22.20 7.35 -11.98
CA PHE A 97 23.11 8.34 -11.39
C PHE A 97 24.55 7.94 -11.65
N SER A 98 25.36 8.90 -12.06
CA SER A 98 26.79 8.74 -12.30
C SER A 98 27.58 8.82 -11.00
N LEU A 99 27.09 9.59 -10.02
CA LEU A 99 27.74 9.81 -8.75
C LEU A 99 27.19 8.86 -7.65
N ARG A 100 28.00 8.66 -6.61
CA ARG A 100 27.64 7.88 -5.42
C ARG A 100 27.74 8.75 -4.16
N GLY A 101 26.84 8.54 -3.21
CA GLY A 101 26.71 9.33 -1.98
C GLY A 101 25.56 10.35 -2.08
N LEU A 102 24.82 10.51 -0.99
CA LEU A 102 23.55 11.27 -0.95
C LEU A 102 23.73 12.72 -1.41
N GLU A 103 24.75 13.42 -0.93
CA GLU A 103 25.01 14.82 -1.31
C GLU A 103 25.24 14.97 -2.81
N LYS A 104 26.09 14.11 -3.39
CA LYS A 104 26.44 14.16 -4.81
C LYS A 104 25.26 13.80 -5.71
N VAL A 105 24.49 12.78 -5.32
CA VAL A 105 23.25 12.39 -6.01
C VAL A 105 22.23 13.52 -5.97
N HIS A 106 22.13 14.24 -4.85
CA HIS A 106 21.24 15.39 -4.75
C HIS A 106 21.66 16.53 -5.68
N THR A 107 22.96 16.83 -5.79
CA THR A 107 23.48 17.80 -6.76
C THR A 107 23.20 17.34 -8.20
N GLU A 108 23.46 16.07 -8.53
CA GLU A 108 23.20 15.52 -9.86
C GLU A 108 21.71 15.60 -10.23
N PHE A 109 20.82 15.26 -9.30
CA PHE A 109 19.38 15.37 -9.49
C PHE A 109 18.93 16.82 -9.69
N GLY A 110 19.52 17.76 -8.94
CA GLY A 110 19.26 19.20 -9.08
C GLY A 110 19.66 19.79 -10.44
N ILE A 111 20.55 19.14 -11.19
CA ILE A 111 20.92 19.54 -12.57
C ILE A 111 19.96 18.91 -13.59
N VAL A 112 19.38 17.74 -13.26
CA VAL A 112 18.53 16.94 -14.15
C VAL A 112 17.07 17.42 -14.19
N LEU A 113 16.58 18.02 -13.11
CA LEU A 113 15.29 18.74 -13.09
C LEU A 113 15.47 20.11 -13.73
#